data_AF-A0A099T1K4-F1
#
_entry.id   AF-A0A099T1K4-F1
#
_cell.length_a   1.000
_cell.length_b   1.000
_cell.length_c   1.000
_cell.angle_alpha   90.00
_cell.angle_beta   90.00
_cell.angle_gamma   90.00
#
_symmetry.space_group_name_H-M   'P 1'
#
loop_
_entity.id
_entity.type
_entity.pdbx_description
1 polymer ?
#
loop_
_entity_poly.entity_id
_entity_poly.type
_entity_poly.pdbx_seq_one_letter_code
_entity_poly.pdbx_strand_id
1 'polypeptide(L)'
;MSYFGEIRLENIKQKEILVLQLQRMYWIETEMEQLAAWEARIELEGQHLEAMETLSHDSDKHALILEKWLKMANTELPESAPRGIPHRVFDFNRTNVYEMFSEIRKYEVLARDTYHGITKADTNVLEEVFPDEENRTEFIKDMKHLVAEEERHKKICDDKIGGFTRVL
;
A
#
# COMPACT_ATOMS: atom_id res chain seq x y z
N MET A 1 -17.61 20.26 7.22
CA MET A 1 -16.86 19.62 8.32
C MET A 1 -16.62 18.17 7.94
N SER A 2 -15.40 17.81 7.56
CA SER A 2 -15.02 16.43 7.22
C SER A 2 -14.27 15.85 8.42
N TYR A 3 -14.89 14.90 9.10
CA TYR A 3 -14.33 14.18 10.24
C TYR A 3 -13.49 13.02 9.70
N PHE A 4 -12.25 13.28 9.27
CA PHE A 4 -11.24 12.23 9.20
C PHE A 4 -10.52 12.23 10.54
N GLY A 5 -11.08 11.51 11.51
CA GLY A 5 -10.35 11.18 12.72
C GLY A 5 -9.10 10.40 12.33
N GLU A 6 -7.95 10.79 12.89
CA GLU A 6 -6.75 9.98 12.85
C GLU A 6 -7.13 8.55 13.26
N ILE A 7 -7.02 7.60 12.35
CA ILE A 7 -7.17 6.19 12.68
C ILE A 7 -5.99 5.88 13.60
N ARG A 8 -6.24 5.87 14.91
CA ARG A 8 -5.30 5.33 15.89
C ARG A 8 -5.26 3.83 15.66
N LEU A 9 -4.37 3.38 14.78
CA LEU A 9 -4.01 1.99 14.70
C LEU A 9 -3.42 1.59 16.05
N GLU A 10 -4.16 0.75 16.79
CA GLU A 10 -3.66 0.15 18.03
C GLU A 10 -2.35 -0.60 17.73
N ASN A 11 -1.39 -0.56 18.67
CA ASN A 11 -0.13 -1.28 18.50
C ASN A 11 -0.40 -2.75 18.16
N ILE A 12 0.36 -3.29 17.19
CA ILE A 12 0.29 -4.71 16.83
C ILE A 12 0.96 -5.51 17.95
N LYS A 13 0.16 -6.28 18.70
CA LYS A 13 0.61 -7.03 19.90
C LYS A 13 0.69 -8.55 19.72
N GLN A 14 0.38 -9.04 18.51
CA GLN A 14 0.34 -10.46 18.19
C GLN A 14 1.04 -10.71 16.86
N LYS A 15 1.87 -11.76 16.82
CA LYS A 15 2.60 -12.19 15.63
C LYS A 15 1.67 -12.46 14.46
N GLU A 16 0.55 -13.14 14.69
CA GLU A 16 -0.41 -13.50 13.65
C GLU A 16 -1.01 -12.25 13.00
N ILE A 17 -1.19 -11.17 13.77
CA ILE A 17 -1.69 -9.90 13.25
C ILE A 17 -0.61 -9.20 12.43
N LEU A 18 0.65 -9.18 12.87
CA LEU A 18 1.75 -8.62 12.07
C LEU A 18 1.88 -9.34 10.73
N VAL A 19 1.94 -10.66 10.75
CA VAL A 19 2.06 -11.50 9.55
C VAL A 19 0.85 -11.30 8.63
N LEU A 20 -0.37 -11.27 9.18
CA LEU A 20 -1.57 -11.02 8.39
C LEU A 20 -1.53 -9.64 7.73
N GLN A 21 -1.03 -8.59 8.41
CA GLN A 21 -0.90 -7.27 7.77
C GLN A 21 0.13 -7.29 6.64
N LEU A 22 1.25 -8.01 6.77
CA LEU A 22 2.21 -8.17 5.68
C LEU A 22 1.60 -8.89 4.47
N GLN A 23 0.84 -9.96 4.69
CA GLN A 23 0.13 -10.65 3.61
C GLN A 23 -0.90 -9.76 2.91
N ARG A 24 -1.66 -8.98 3.69
CA ARG A 24 -2.63 -8.03 3.15
C ARG A 24 -1.96 -6.93 2.33
N MET A 25 -0.84 -6.40 2.82
CA MET A 25 -0.09 -5.40 2.08
C MET A 25 0.49 -5.97 0.81
N TYR A 26 1.02 -7.20 0.84
CA TYR A 26 1.52 -7.86 -0.36
C TYR A 26 0.40 -7.96 -1.41
N TRP A 27 -0.80 -8.37 -0.98
CA TRP A 27 -1.97 -8.41 -1.86
C TRP A 27 -2.42 -7.04 -2.35
N ILE A 28 -2.35 -6.00 -1.52
CA ILE A 28 -2.68 -4.63 -1.93
C ILE A 28 -1.73 -4.16 -3.03
N GLU A 29 -0.42 -4.32 -2.83
CA GLU A 29 0.58 -3.94 -3.82
C GLU A 29 0.38 -4.67 -5.15
N THR A 30 0.17 -6.00 -5.13
CA THR A 30 0.13 -6.80 -6.36
C THR A 30 -1.24 -6.85 -7.05
N GLU A 31 -2.34 -6.80 -6.30
CA GLU A 31 -3.68 -7.05 -6.83
C GLU A 31 -4.61 -5.83 -6.72
N MET A 32 -4.27 -4.82 -5.92
CA MET A 32 -5.11 -3.64 -5.77
C MET A 32 -4.49 -2.42 -6.46
N GLU A 33 -3.30 -2.00 -6.04
CA GLU A 33 -2.62 -0.84 -6.62
C GLU A 33 -2.12 -1.14 -8.03
N GLN A 34 -1.42 -2.26 -8.20
CA GLN A 34 -0.89 -2.65 -9.51
C GLN A 34 -2.00 -2.83 -10.55
N LEU A 35 -3.08 -3.56 -10.24
CA LEU A 35 -4.19 -3.74 -11.18
C LEU A 35 -4.94 -2.43 -11.44
N ALA A 36 -5.13 -1.57 -10.44
CA ALA A 36 -5.73 -0.26 -10.66
C ALA A 36 -4.87 0.62 -11.57
N ALA A 37 -3.55 0.64 -11.38
CA ALA A 37 -2.63 1.41 -12.20
C ALA A 37 -2.61 0.90 -13.65
N TRP A 38 -2.61 -0.42 -13.87
CA TRP A 38 -2.67 -1.01 -15.21
C TRP A 38 -3.99 -0.72 -15.92
N GLU A 39 -5.12 -0.88 -15.23
CA GLU A 39 -6.44 -0.57 -15.78
C GLU A 39 -6.55 0.92 -16.15
N ALA A 40 -6.05 1.81 -15.30
CA ALA A 40 -6.03 3.24 -15.58
C ALA A 40 -5.13 3.56 -16.77
N ARG A 41 -3.97 2.91 -16.89
CA ARG A 41 -3.07 3.06 -18.04
C ARG A 41 -3.73 2.65 -19.36
N ILE A 42 -4.54 1.60 -19.35
CA ILE A 42 -5.30 1.15 -20.53
C ILE A 42 -6.30 2.23 -20.95
N GLU A 43 -7.14 2.68 -20.03
CA GLU A 43 -8.20 3.65 -20.34
C GLU A 43 -7.65 5.05 -20.69
N LEU A 44 -6.52 5.46 -20.11
CA LEU A 44 -5.90 6.76 -20.38
C LEU A 44 -5.15 6.82 -21.72
N GLU A 45 -5.00 5.70 -22.43
CA GLU A 45 -4.40 5.61 -23.77
C GLU A 45 -3.06 6.39 -23.91
N GLY A 46 -2.19 6.30 -22.89
CA GLY A 46 -0.88 6.96 -22.86
C GLY A 46 -0.85 8.37 -22.25
N GLN A 47 -2.00 8.92 -21.83
CA GLN A 47 -2.01 10.12 -20.99
C GLN A 47 -1.50 9.81 -19.59
N HIS A 48 -0.82 10.78 -18.97
CA HIS A 48 -0.24 10.64 -17.62
C HIS A 48 0.71 9.44 -17.45
N LEU A 49 1.36 9.01 -18.54
CA LEU A 49 2.23 7.84 -18.59
C LEU A 49 3.26 7.79 -17.45
N GLU A 50 3.99 8.88 -17.22
CA GLU A 50 5.00 8.95 -16.16
C GLU A 50 4.43 8.66 -14.77
N ALA A 51 3.24 9.18 -14.47
CA ALA A 51 2.58 8.94 -13.19
C ALA A 51 2.15 7.48 -13.07
N MET A 52 1.55 6.91 -14.11
CA MET A 52 1.13 5.51 -14.13
C MET A 52 2.32 4.55 -14.04
N GLU A 53 3.39 4.80 -14.79
CA GLU A 53 4.60 3.98 -14.75
C GLU A 53 5.27 4.02 -13.38
N THR A 54 5.34 5.21 -12.77
CA THR A 54 5.86 5.36 -11.41
C THR A 54 5.07 4.51 -10.43
N LEU A 55 3.74 4.70 -10.37
CA LEU A 55 2.86 3.96 -9.45
C LEU A 55 2.98 2.45 -9.65
N SER A 56 2.85 1.96 -10.90
CA SER A 56 2.91 0.52 -11.16
C SER A 56 4.28 -0.10 -10.86
N HIS A 57 5.37 0.60 -11.20
CA HIS A 57 6.72 0.06 -11.05
C HIS A 57 7.16 0.06 -9.59
N ASP A 58 6.73 1.06 -8.82
CA ASP A 58 7.06 1.16 -7.42
C ASP A 58 6.21 0.17 -6.60
N SER A 59 4.94 -0.06 -6.93
CA SER A 59 4.15 -1.16 -6.31
C SER A 59 4.79 -2.54 -6.53
N ASP A 60 5.35 -2.82 -7.71
CA ASP A 60 6.12 -4.06 -7.93
C ASP A 60 7.35 -4.16 -7.00
N LYS A 61 8.07 -3.06 -6.79
CA LYS A 61 9.22 -3.04 -5.85
C LYS A 61 8.77 -3.22 -4.41
N HIS A 62 7.66 -2.60 -4.02
CA HIS A 62 7.09 -2.73 -2.68
C HIS A 62 6.69 -4.18 -2.41
N ALA A 63 6.05 -4.83 -3.39
CA ALA A 63 5.74 -6.26 -3.33
C ALA A 63 7.01 -7.12 -3.14
N LEU A 64 8.13 -6.80 -3.80
CA LEU A 64 9.41 -7.52 -3.59
C LEU A 64 9.98 -7.33 -2.18
N ILE A 65 9.86 -6.13 -1.61
CA ILE A 65 10.24 -5.86 -0.22
C ILE A 65 9.37 -6.70 0.72
N LEU A 66 8.06 -6.74 0.50
CA LEU A 66 7.14 -7.53 1.32
C LEU A 66 7.36 -9.03 1.18
N GLU A 67 7.63 -9.52 -0.03
CA GLU A 67 7.96 -10.91 -0.29
C GLU A 67 9.20 -11.34 0.49
N LYS A 68 10.25 -10.52 0.52
CA LYS A 68 11.42 -10.75 1.37
C LYS A 68 11.00 -10.94 2.84
N TRP A 69 10.20 -10.04 3.39
CA TRP A 69 9.82 -10.08 4.80
C TRP A 69 8.86 -11.23 5.15
N LEU A 70 7.94 -11.58 4.25
CA LEU A 70 7.09 -12.77 4.40
C LEU A 70 7.92 -14.06 4.41
N LYS A 71 8.90 -14.18 3.51
CA LYS A 71 9.83 -15.33 3.49
C LYS A 71 10.67 -15.38 4.76
N MET A 72 11.18 -14.25 5.24
CA MET A 72 11.93 -14.21 6.50
C MET A 72 11.07 -14.53 7.72
N ALA A 73 9.78 -14.21 7.69
CA ALA A 73 8.79 -14.64 8.67
C ALA A 73 8.34 -16.11 8.50
N ASN A 74 8.97 -16.86 7.57
CA ASN A 74 8.60 -18.23 7.20
C ASN A 74 7.10 -18.37 6.89
N THR A 75 6.57 -17.41 6.15
CA THR A 75 5.16 -17.33 5.75
C THR A 75 5.05 -17.39 4.22
N GLU A 76 4.08 -18.14 3.72
CA GLU A 76 3.79 -18.23 2.30
C GLU A 76 3.14 -16.94 1.76
N LEU A 77 3.42 -16.66 0.50
CA LEU A 77 2.74 -15.59 -0.23
C LEU A 77 1.27 -15.98 -0.43
N PRO A 78 0.32 -15.05 -0.26
CA PRO A 78 -1.09 -15.36 -0.44
C PRO A 78 -1.39 -15.63 -1.93
N GLU A 79 -1.89 -16.83 -2.23
CA GLU A 79 -2.41 -17.19 -3.57
C GLU A 79 -3.85 -16.67 -3.80
N SER A 80 -4.50 -16.16 -2.76
CA SER A 80 -5.85 -15.61 -2.80
C SER A 80 -6.00 -14.47 -1.78
N ALA A 81 -7.04 -13.66 -1.95
CA ALA A 81 -7.28 -12.48 -1.11
C ALA A 81 -7.24 -12.82 0.39
N PRO A 82 -6.30 -12.24 1.16
CA PRO A 82 -6.23 -12.47 2.59
C PRO A 82 -7.50 -12.03 3.31
N ARG A 83 -7.80 -12.66 4.45
CA ARG A 83 -9.01 -12.36 5.25
C ARG A 83 -9.17 -10.85 5.47
N GLY A 84 -10.35 -10.32 5.12
CA GLY A 84 -10.70 -8.91 5.36
C GLY A 84 -10.26 -7.95 4.26
N ILE A 85 -9.62 -8.44 3.20
CA ILE A 85 -9.39 -7.70 1.96
C ILE A 85 -10.41 -8.15 0.92
N PRO A 86 -11.14 -7.24 0.27
CA PRO A 86 -12.06 -7.62 -0.80
C PRO A 86 -11.28 -8.09 -2.03
N HIS A 87 -11.79 -9.13 -2.70
CA HIS A 87 -11.40 -9.37 -4.08
C HIS A 87 -12.03 -8.28 -4.93
N ARG A 88 -11.23 -7.54 -5.68
CA ARG A 88 -11.70 -6.40 -6.47
C ARG A 88 -11.25 -6.54 -7.91
N VAL A 89 -12.16 -6.22 -8.81
CA VAL A 89 -11.88 -6.02 -10.24
C VAL A 89 -12.01 -4.52 -10.49
N PHE A 90 -11.00 -3.94 -11.14
CA PHE A 90 -11.05 -2.56 -11.60
C PHE A 90 -11.63 -2.54 -13.00
N ASP A 91 -12.56 -1.61 -13.23
CA ASP A 91 -13.11 -1.30 -14.54
C ASP A 91 -13.19 0.23 -14.59
N PHE A 92 -12.28 0.82 -15.35
CA PHE A 92 -12.24 2.27 -15.53
C PHE A 92 -12.86 2.72 -16.85
N ASN A 93 -13.59 1.85 -17.55
CA ASN A 93 -14.23 2.19 -18.81
C ASN A 93 -15.08 3.46 -18.68
N ARG A 94 -14.74 4.49 -19.47
CA ARG A 94 -15.36 5.83 -19.47
C ARG A 94 -15.33 6.55 -18.12
N THR A 95 -14.48 6.11 -17.20
CA THR A 95 -14.22 6.81 -15.95
C THR A 95 -13.33 8.01 -16.27
N ASN A 96 -13.56 9.14 -15.61
CA ASN A 96 -12.70 10.30 -15.86
C ASN A 96 -11.37 10.17 -15.09
N VAL A 97 -10.34 10.88 -15.57
CA VAL A 97 -9.00 10.84 -14.97
C VAL A 97 -8.99 11.15 -13.47
N TYR A 98 -9.82 12.10 -13.01
CA TYR A 98 -9.88 12.49 -11.60
C TYR A 98 -10.42 11.35 -10.73
N GLU A 99 -11.43 10.63 -11.21
CA GLU A 99 -12.01 9.47 -10.53
C GLU A 99 -11.03 8.31 -10.46
N MET A 100 -10.27 8.03 -11.54
CA MET A 100 -9.23 6.99 -11.55
C MET A 100 -8.15 7.27 -10.50
N PHE A 101 -7.55 8.46 -10.53
CA PHE A 101 -6.53 8.85 -9.57
C PHE A 101 -7.09 8.96 -8.15
N SER A 102 -8.36 9.36 -7.98
CA SER A 102 -9.02 9.33 -6.68
C SER A 102 -9.23 7.91 -6.16
N GLU A 103 -9.40 6.92 -7.03
CA GLU A 103 -9.55 5.53 -6.64
C GLU A 103 -8.21 4.94 -6.23
N ILE A 104 -7.17 5.11 -7.05
CA ILE A 104 -5.80 4.67 -6.75
C ILE A 104 -5.34 5.24 -5.42
N ARG A 105 -5.51 6.57 -5.23
CA ARG A 105 -5.15 7.27 -3.98
C ARG A 105 -5.71 6.65 -2.70
N LYS A 106 -6.88 6.03 -2.74
CA LYS A 106 -7.46 5.40 -1.53
C LYS A 106 -6.58 4.26 -1.03
N TYR A 107 -5.94 3.53 -1.95
CA TYR A 107 -5.02 2.46 -1.61
C TYR A 107 -3.69 3.03 -1.12
N GLU A 108 -3.15 4.05 -1.78
CA GLU A 108 -1.91 4.71 -1.32
C GLU A 108 -2.03 5.16 0.15
N VAL A 109 -3.19 5.72 0.51
CA VAL A 109 -3.47 6.13 1.90
C VAL A 109 -3.56 4.92 2.83
N LEU A 110 -4.26 3.86 2.42
CA LEU A 110 -4.41 2.64 3.20
C LEU A 110 -3.05 1.96 3.43
N ALA A 111 -2.24 1.84 2.38
CA ALA A 111 -0.91 1.25 2.39
C ALA A 111 0.00 2.02 3.32
N ARG A 112 0.10 3.34 3.13
CA ARG A 112 0.87 4.24 4.00
C ARG A 112 0.52 4.07 5.48
N ASP A 113 -0.78 4.13 5.80
CA ASP A 113 -1.25 4.07 7.17
C ASP A 113 -0.95 2.70 7.79
N THR A 114 -1.11 1.63 7.00
CA THR A 114 -0.81 0.26 7.44
C THR A 114 0.69 0.06 7.69
N TYR A 115 1.57 0.49 6.77
CA TYR A 115 3.02 0.44 6.99
C TYR A 115 3.44 1.26 8.20
N HIS A 116 2.83 2.44 8.38
CA HIS A 116 3.09 3.26 9.56
C HIS A 116 2.66 2.54 10.85
N GLY A 117 1.52 1.85 10.85
CA GLY A 117 1.09 0.99 11.94
C GLY A 117 2.05 -0.17 12.22
N ILE A 118 2.55 -0.83 11.17
CA ILE A 118 3.53 -1.92 11.27
C ILE A 118 4.83 -1.43 11.92
N THR A 119 5.29 -0.21 11.62
CA THR A 119 6.51 0.35 12.25
C THR A 119 6.39 0.55 13.76
N LYS A 120 5.17 0.48 14.30
CA LYS A 120 4.83 0.60 15.72
C LYS A 120 4.44 -0.73 16.37
N ALA A 121 4.69 -1.86 15.69
CA ALA A 121 4.50 -3.18 16.30
C ALA A 121 5.30 -3.31 17.60
N ASP A 122 4.74 -4.00 18.59
CA ASP A 122 5.39 -4.19 19.89
C ASP A 122 6.72 -4.95 19.70
N THR A 123 7.76 -4.55 20.44
CA THR A 123 9.11 -5.12 20.31
C THR A 123 9.13 -6.63 20.47
N ASN A 124 8.38 -7.18 21.43
CA ASN A 124 8.27 -8.62 21.66
C ASN A 124 7.70 -9.36 20.44
N VAL A 125 6.76 -8.74 19.70
CA VAL A 125 6.21 -9.32 18.47
C VAL A 125 7.28 -9.34 17.39
N LEU A 126 8.02 -8.24 17.23
CA LEU A 126 9.10 -8.17 16.26
C LEU A 126 10.21 -9.19 16.54
N GLU A 127 10.55 -9.40 17.82
CA GLU A 127 11.52 -10.43 18.25
C GLU A 127 11.02 -11.85 17.97
N GLU A 128 9.71 -12.10 18.12
CA GLU A 128 9.10 -13.39 17.83
C GLU A 128 9.03 -13.70 16.33
N VAL A 129 8.80 -12.68 15.49
CA VAL A 129 8.76 -12.85 14.02
C VAL A 129 10.15 -12.86 13.43
N PHE A 130 11.04 -11.98 13.91
CA PHE A 130 12.41 -11.82 13.43
C PHE A 130 13.37 -11.89 14.63
N PRO A 131 13.89 -13.09 14.98
CA PRO A 131 14.76 -13.26 16.14
C PRO A 131 16.11 -12.53 16.05
N ASP A 132 16.59 -12.26 14.84
CA ASP A 132 17.82 -11.49 14.59
C ASP A 132 17.57 -9.97 14.68
N GLU A 133 18.42 -9.27 15.43
CA GLU A 133 18.36 -7.82 15.61
C GLU A 133 18.62 -7.04 14.32
N GLU A 134 19.53 -7.54 13.47
CA GLU A 134 19.84 -6.92 12.19
C GLU A 134 18.59 -6.95 11.28
N ASN A 135 17.91 -8.10 11.24
CA ASN A 135 16.66 -8.26 10.49
C ASN A 135 15.56 -7.34 11.01
N ARG A 136 15.41 -7.17 12.34
CA ARG A 136 14.42 -6.22 12.90
C ARG A 136 14.73 -4.78 12.51
N THR A 137 16.01 -4.40 12.54
CA THR A 137 16.43 -3.04 12.20
C THR A 137 16.19 -2.75 10.73
N GLU A 138 16.54 -3.70 9.86
CA GLU A 138 16.31 -3.58 8.43
C GLU A 138 14.81 -3.61 8.08
N PHE A 139 14.01 -4.44 8.76
CA PHE A 139 12.55 -4.47 8.61
C PHE A 139 11.92 -3.11 8.86
N ILE A 140 12.24 -2.50 10.00
CA ILE A 140 11.70 -1.18 10.35
C ILE A 140 12.16 -0.10 9.38
N LYS A 141 13.41 -0.20 8.87
CA LYS A 141 13.91 0.71 7.85
C LYS A 141 13.11 0.58 6.55
N ASP A 142 12.87 -0.64 6.08
CA ASP A 142 12.09 -0.91 4.87
C ASP A 142 10.64 -0.44 5.03
N MET A 143 9.99 -0.72 6.16
CA MET A 143 8.62 -0.24 6.40
C MET A 143 8.53 1.28 6.44
N LYS A 144 9.53 1.98 6.99
CA LYS A 144 9.60 3.46 6.95
C LYS A 144 9.83 3.99 5.54
N HIS A 145 10.60 3.27 4.73
CA HIS A 145 10.78 3.61 3.33
C HIS A 145 9.46 3.50 2.57
N LEU A 146 8.72 2.39 2.73
CA LEU A 146 7.39 2.21 2.12
C LEU A 146 6.41 3.33 2.52
N VAL A 147 6.35 3.72 3.80
CA VAL A 147 5.55 4.88 4.24
C VAL A 147 5.88 6.17 3.46
N ALA A 148 7.17 6.41 3.19
CA ALA A 148 7.59 7.61 2.46
C ALA A 148 7.25 7.53 0.98
N GLU A 149 7.35 6.35 0.37
CA GLU A 149 6.95 6.11 -1.02
C GLU A 149 5.44 6.28 -1.20
N GLU A 150 4.61 5.72 -0.31
CA GLU A 150 3.16 5.90 -0.42
C GLU A 150 2.72 7.36 -0.22
N GLU A 151 3.42 8.12 0.62
CA GLU A 151 3.16 9.56 0.71
C GLU A 151 3.57 10.30 -0.57
N ARG A 152 4.58 9.82 -1.31
CA ARG A 152 4.95 10.34 -2.64
C ARG A 152 3.90 9.97 -3.68
N HIS A 153 3.44 8.72 -3.72
CA HIS A 153 2.39 8.26 -4.62
C HIS A 153 1.06 8.98 -4.41
N LYS A 154 0.67 9.16 -3.14
CA LYS A 154 -0.47 9.98 -2.76
C LYS A 154 -0.38 11.40 -3.34
N LYS A 155 0.79 12.04 -3.31
CA LYS A 155 1.00 13.39 -3.89
C LYS A 155 0.83 13.37 -5.41
N ILE A 156 1.38 12.36 -6.09
CA ILE A 156 1.18 12.17 -7.54
C ILE A 156 -0.32 12.13 -7.84
N CYS A 157 -1.10 11.37 -7.06
CA CYS A 157 -2.55 11.31 -7.22
C CYS A 157 -3.25 12.63 -6.88
N ASP A 158 -2.90 13.27 -5.76
CA ASP A 158 -3.44 14.57 -5.32
C ASP A 158 -3.28 15.63 -6.44
N ASP A 159 -2.12 15.67 -7.10
CA ASP A 159 -1.83 16.61 -8.19
C ASP A 159 -2.73 16.39 -9.42
N LYS A 160 -3.16 15.15 -9.68
CA LYS A 160 -4.07 14.83 -10.78
C LYS A 160 -5.52 15.09 -10.42
N ILE A 161 -5.91 14.80 -9.19
CA ILE A 161 -7.26 15.09 -8.67
C ILE A 161 -7.50 16.61 -8.57
N GLY A 162 -6.46 17.36 -8.18
CA GLY A 162 -6.50 18.77 -7.81
C GLY A 162 -6.52 19.81 -8.93
N GLY A 163 -6.77 19.43 -10.19
CA GLY A 163 -6.99 20.40 -11.29
C GLY A 163 -8.15 21.38 -11.04
N PHE A 164 -9.00 21.12 -10.03
CA PHE A 164 -9.94 22.07 -9.49
C PHE A 164 -9.74 22.20 -7.98
N THR A 165 -9.07 23.27 -7.56
CA THR A 165 -9.25 23.81 -6.21
C THR A 165 -10.74 24.00 -6.01
N ARG A 166 -11.33 23.21 -5.11
CA ARG A 166 -12.71 23.40 -4.67
C ARG A 166 -12.80 24.83 -4.14
N VAL A 167 -13.42 25.73 -4.91
CA VAL A 167 -13.74 27.07 -4.41
C VAL A 167 -14.72 26.85 -3.26
N LEU A 168 -14.24 27.12 -2.05
CA LEU A 168 -15.06 27.19 -0.83
C LEU A 168 -15.87 28.48 -0.84
#